data_AF-A0A7J7NBL2-F1
#
_entry.id   AF-A0A7J7NBL2-F1
#
_cell.length_a   1.000
_cell.length_b   1.000
_cell.length_c   1.000
_cell.angle_alpha   90.00
_cell.angle_beta   90.00
_cell.angle_gamma   90.00
#
_symmetry.space_group_name_H-M   'P 1'
#
loop_
_entity.id
_entity.type
_entity.pdbx_description
1 polymer ?
#
loop_
_entity_poly.entity_id
_entity_poly.type
_entity_poly.pdbx_seq_one_letter_code
_entity_poly.pdbx_strand_id
1 'polypeptide(L)'
;MTLAKSEAKILCKHFLEKEYSHDDFIGILTTRSKVRLNATLNHYNNEFGIVITKDLKYESEDDFLGIVRATINCLTCPKKYFEKVLRLGINKQGTNEWALTRVVTTRAEVDLQKINEEYYKRNNVPLDRAIGKDTSEDYKEMLPALIGKDYV
;
A
#
# COMPACT_ATOMS: atom_id res chain seq x y z
N MET A 1 -22.11 22.43 0.91
CA MET A 1 -21.49 21.09 1.08
C MET A 1 -20.18 21.09 0.31
N THR A 2 -19.06 20.67 0.89
CA THR A 2 -17.79 20.60 0.13
C THR A 2 -17.81 19.42 -0.83
N LEU A 3 -17.15 19.53 -1.98
CA LEU A 3 -17.12 18.48 -3.01
C LEU A 3 -16.60 17.13 -2.45
N ALA A 4 -15.59 17.17 -1.59
CA ALA A 4 -15.04 15.97 -0.95
C ALA A 4 -16.07 15.26 -0.05
N LYS A 5 -16.98 16.02 0.59
CA LYS A 5 -18.03 15.46 1.45
C LYS A 5 -19.15 14.82 0.63
N SER A 6 -19.51 15.40 -0.52
CA SER A 6 -20.45 14.74 -1.45
C SER A 6 -19.85 13.48 -2.06
N GLU A 7 -18.58 13.49 -2.46
CA GLU A 7 -17.89 12.30 -2.98
C GLU A 7 -17.79 11.19 -1.93
N ALA A 8 -17.56 11.53 -0.66
CA ALA A 8 -17.52 10.54 0.44
C ALA A 8 -18.85 9.79 0.58
N LYS A 9 -19.98 10.49 0.40
CA LYS A 9 -21.31 9.88 0.40
C LYS A 9 -21.55 8.96 -0.80
N ILE A 10 -21.06 9.35 -1.98
CA ILE A 10 -21.11 8.51 -3.19
C ILE A 10 -20.32 7.22 -2.96
N LEU A 11 -19.09 7.31 -2.45
CA LEU A 11 -18.29 6.13 -2.11
C LEU A 11 -19.01 5.21 -1.11
N CYS A 12 -19.67 5.78 -0.09
CA CYS A 12 -20.42 5.00 0.88
C CYS A 12 -21.64 4.30 0.27
N LYS A 13 -22.41 5.02 -0.54
CA LYS A 13 -23.57 4.46 -1.24
C LYS A 13 -23.18 3.19 -2.03
N HIS A 14 -22.21 3.32 -2.93
CA HIS A 14 -21.76 2.18 -3.73
C HIS A 14 -21.07 1.10 -2.90
N PHE A 15 -20.42 1.45 -1.78
CA PHE A 15 -19.87 0.47 -0.85
C PHE A 15 -20.99 -0.39 -0.23
N LEU A 16 -22.06 0.22 0.27
CA LEU A 16 -23.20 -0.48 0.87
C LEU A 16 -23.97 -1.34 -0.14
N GLU A 17 -24.10 -0.84 -1.37
CA GLU A 17 -24.75 -1.54 -2.49
C GLU A 17 -23.84 -2.60 -3.14
N LYS A 18 -22.57 -2.69 -2.71
CA LYS A 18 -21.52 -3.57 -3.27
C LYS A 18 -21.22 -3.31 -4.76
N GLU A 19 -21.42 -2.08 -5.22
CA GLU A 19 -21.20 -1.62 -6.60
C GLU A 19 -19.80 -1.01 -6.79
N TYR A 20 -18.76 -1.77 -6.47
CA TYR A 20 -17.39 -1.26 -6.47
C TYR A 20 -16.85 -0.90 -7.88
N SER A 21 -17.45 -1.43 -8.93
CA SER A 21 -17.10 -1.16 -10.32
C SER A 21 -17.89 -0.02 -10.95
N HIS A 22 -18.79 0.63 -10.20
CA HIS A 22 -19.59 1.75 -10.70
C HIS A 22 -18.69 2.92 -11.13
N ASP A 23 -19.06 3.60 -12.23
CA ASP A 23 -18.28 4.67 -12.86
C ASP A 23 -17.97 5.81 -11.88
N ASP A 24 -18.91 6.14 -10.99
CA ASP A 24 -18.69 7.17 -9.97
C ASP A 24 -17.62 6.74 -8.95
N PHE A 25 -17.63 5.48 -8.52
CA PHE A 25 -16.65 4.95 -7.57
C PHE A 25 -15.26 4.92 -8.21
N ILE A 26 -15.15 4.38 -9.42
CA ILE A 26 -13.89 4.31 -10.17
C ILE A 26 -13.40 5.70 -10.57
N GLY A 27 -14.30 6.58 -10.99
CA GLY A 27 -14.03 7.96 -11.34
C GLY A 27 -13.41 8.73 -10.17
N ILE A 28 -13.93 8.55 -8.94
CA ILE A 28 -13.35 9.18 -7.74
C ILE A 28 -11.93 8.67 -7.47
N LEU A 29 -11.65 7.38 -7.65
CA LEU A 29 -10.32 6.83 -7.38
C LEU A 29 -9.28 7.17 -8.46
N THR A 30 -9.71 7.28 -9.72
CA THR A 30 -8.78 7.36 -10.87
C THR A 30 -8.56 8.78 -11.39
N THR A 31 -9.50 9.71 -11.19
CA THR A 31 -9.43 11.06 -11.79
C THR A 31 -9.12 12.17 -10.79
N ARG A 32 -9.20 11.88 -9.49
CA ARG A 32 -9.05 12.90 -8.44
C ARG A 32 -7.59 13.08 -8.06
N SER A 33 -7.18 14.31 -7.76
CA SER A 33 -5.84 14.58 -7.23
C SER A 33 -5.68 13.88 -5.87
N LYS A 34 -4.45 13.49 -5.52
CA LYS A 34 -4.16 12.80 -4.25
C LYS A 34 -4.65 13.59 -3.02
N VAL A 35 -4.52 14.91 -3.05
CA VAL A 35 -4.99 15.80 -1.98
C VAL A 35 -6.51 15.73 -1.83
N ARG A 36 -7.25 15.80 -2.94
CA ARG A 36 -8.71 15.71 -2.94
C ARG A 36 -9.18 14.32 -2.50
N LEU A 37 -8.59 13.26 -3.04
CA LEU A 37 -8.91 11.89 -2.65
C LEU A 37 -8.68 11.67 -1.15
N ASN A 38 -7.57 12.14 -0.59
CA ASN A 38 -7.31 12.07 0.85
C ASN A 38 -8.39 12.81 1.66
N ALA A 39 -8.81 14.01 1.23
CA ALA A 39 -9.89 14.73 1.89
C ALA A 39 -11.22 13.96 1.84
N THR A 40 -11.55 13.38 0.68
CA THR A 40 -12.74 12.54 0.48
C THR A 40 -12.73 11.31 1.40
N LEU A 41 -11.62 10.59 1.47
CA LEU A 41 -11.49 9.42 2.36
C LEU A 41 -11.47 9.81 3.85
N ASN A 42 -10.93 10.97 4.21
CA ASN A 42 -11.01 11.47 5.59
C ASN A 42 -12.46 11.79 5.98
N HIS A 43 -13.23 12.41 5.08
CA HIS A 43 -14.67 12.62 5.30
C HIS A 43 -15.43 11.30 5.43
N TYR A 44 -15.13 10.31 4.59
CA TYR A 44 -15.68 8.96 4.70
C TYR A 44 -15.40 8.37 6.08
N ASN A 45 -14.13 8.33 6.51
CA ASN A 45 -13.76 7.73 7.78
C ASN A 45 -14.40 8.44 8.98
N ASN A 46 -14.53 9.77 8.92
CA ASN A 46 -15.15 10.55 10.00
C ASN A 46 -16.67 10.35 10.08
N GLU A 47 -17.34 10.16 8.94
CA GLU A 47 -18.80 10.02 8.88
C GLU A 47 -19.24 8.58 9.20
N PHE A 48 -18.46 7.58 8.79
CA PHE A 48 -18.83 6.16 8.93
C PHE A 48 -18.06 5.42 10.03
N GLY A 49 -17.03 6.01 10.62
CA GLY A 49 -16.26 5.43 11.72
C GLY A 49 -15.39 4.22 11.32
N ILE A 50 -15.38 3.83 10.05
CA ILE A 50 -14.56 2.73 9.52
C ILE A 50 -13.67 3.25 8.40
N VAL A 51 -12.45 2.69 8.34
CA VAL A 51 -11.52 2.99 7.27
C VAL A 51 -11.91 2.17 6.05
N ILE A 52 -12.17 2.82 4.91
CA ILE A 52 -12.60 2.16 3.66
C ILE A 52 -11.74 0.93 3.27
N THR A 53 -10.44 0.93 3.58
CA THR A 53 -9.55 -0.20 3.27
C THR A 53 -9.76 -1.42 4.17
N LYS A 54 -10.33 -1.23 5.37
CA LYS A 54 -10.79 -2.31 6.25
C LYS A 54 -12.13 -2.86 5.78
N ASP A 55 -13.02 -1.98 5.35
CA ASP A 55 -14.32 -2.34 4.77
C ASP A 55 -14.14 -3.25 3.53
N LEU A 56 -13.23 -2.87 2.63
CA LEU A 56 -12.84 -3.68 1.46
C LEU A 56 -12.08 -4.99 1.82
N LYS A 57 -11.64 -5.18 3.07
CA LYS A 57 -10.95 -6.41 3.50
C LYS A 57 -11.94 -7.45 4.03
N TYR A 58 -13.16 -7.10 4.38
CA TYR A 58 -14.10 -8.08 4.94
C TYR A 58 -14.68 -9.03 3.87
N GLU A 59 -14.69 -8.61 2.61
CA GLU A 59 -15.27 -9.34 1.46
C GLU A 59 -14.23 -10.23 0.72
N SER A 60 -13.32 -10.89 1.46
CA SER A 60 -11.93 -11.18 1.05
C SER A 60 -11.59 -12.38 0.14
N GLU A 61 -12.29 -12.63 -0.96
CA GLU A 61 -11.76 -13.48 -2.05
C GLU A 61 -11.79 -12.82 -3.44
N ASP A 62 -12.29 -11.59 -3.54
CA ASP A 62 -12.37 -10.87 -4.82
C ASP A 62 -11.05 -10.14 -5.16
N ASP A 63 -10.43 -10.56 -6.27
CA ASP A 63 -9.24 -9.95 -6.85
C ASP A 63 -9.44 -8.46 -7.15
N PHE A 64 -10.64 -8.07 -7.61
CA PHE A 64 -10.97 -6.69 -7.92
C PHE A 64 -10.92 -5.81 -6.65
N LEU A 65 -11.51 -6.28 -5.55
CA LEU A 65 -11.43 -5.61 -4.26
C LEU A 65 -9.98 -5.54 -3.74
N GLY A 66 -9.19 -6.58 -4.02
CA GLY A 66 -7.75 -6.59 -3.82
C GLY A 66 -7.06 -5.41 -4.51
N ILE A 67 -7.37 -5.19 -5.79
CA ILE A 67 -6.84 -4.11 -6.62
C ILE A 67 -7.32 -2.74 -6.14
N VAL A 68 -8.62 -2.55 -5.89
CA VAL A 68 -9.18 -1.29 -5.39
C VAL A 68 -8.50 -0.86 -4.09
N ARG A 69 -8.33 -1.81 -3.16
CA ARG A 69 -7.62 -1.56 -1.90
C ARG A 69 -6.15 -1.23 -2.12
N ALA A 70 -5.48 -1.90 -3.06
CA ALA A 70 -4.10 -1.58 -3.42
C ALA A 70 -4.01 -0.15 -3.98
N THR A 71 -4.88 0.23 -4.89
CA THR A 71 -4.97 1.58 -5.48
C THR A 71 -5.14 2.66 -4.41
N ILE A 72 -6.08 2.48 -3.47
CA ILE A 72 -6.28 3.42 -2.37
C ILE A 72 -5.01 3.56 -1.53
N ASN A 73 -4.36 2.45 -1.18
CA ASN A 73 -3.11 2.50 -0.40
C ASN A 73 -1.98 3.17 -1.18
N CYS A 74 -1.82 2.92 -2.48
CA CYS A 74 -0.81 3.57 -3.32
C CYS A 74 -1.00 5.09 -3.37
N LEU A 75 -2.25 5.56 -3.44
CA LEU A 75 -2.56 6.98 -3.58
C LEU A 75 -2.47 7.74 -2.25
N THR A 76 -2.79 7.09 -1.13
CA THR A 76 -2.96 7.75 0.17
C THR A 76 -1.85 7.42 1.19
N CYS A 77 -1.34 6.19 1.16
CA CYS A 77 -0.35 5.67 2.11
C CYS A 77 0.68 4.77 1.39
N PRO A 78 1.43 5.28 0.40
CA PRO A 78 2.30 4.46 -0.46
C PRO A 78 3.31 3.62 0.33
N LYS A 79 3.87 4.17 1.41
CA LYS A 79 4.79 3.45 2.30
C LYS A 79 4.20 2.18 2.91
N LYS A 80 2.91 2.18 3.27
CA LYS A 80 2.20 0.99 3.79
C LYS A 80 1.93 -0.03 2.69
N TYR A 81 1.68 0.43 1.46
CA TYR A 81 1.57 -0.46 0.32
C TYR A 81 2.90 -1.17 0.07
N PHE A 82 4.00 -0.43 -0.06
CA PHE A 82 5.31 -1.01 -0.32
C PHE A 82 5.82 -1.88 0.83
N GLU A 83 5.58 -1.49 2.09
CA GLU A 83 5.84 -2.36 3.26
C GLU A 83 5.16 -3.71 3.10
N LYS A 84 3.86 -3.70 2.75
CA LYS A 84 3.09 -4.94 2.59
C LYS A 84 3.61 -5.77 1.42
N VAL A 85 4.00 -5.14 0.31
CA VAL A 85 4.60 -5.83 -0.84
C VAL A 85 5.92 -6.50 -0.44
N LEU A 86 6.80 -5.79 0.27
CA LEU A 86 8.06 -6.34 0.78
C LEU A 86 7.82 -7.48 1.76
N ARG A 87 6.90 -7.33 2.72
CA ARG A 87 6.58 -8.37 3.69
C ARG A 87 5.98 -9.63 3.04
N LEU A 88 5.16 -9.47 2.02
CA LEU A 88 4.61 -10.61 1.29
C LEU A 88 5.64 -11.24 0.36
N GLY A 89 6.58 -10.46 -0.16
CA GLY A 89 7.70 -10.95 -0.96
C GLY A 89 8.76 -11.67 -0.14
N ILE A 90 8.97 -11.26 1.11
CA ILE A 90 9.83 -11.93 2.09
C ILE A 90 8.96 -12.95 2.84
N ASN A 91 8.78 -14.14 2.28
CA ASN A 91 7.91 -15.17 2.83
C ASN A 91 8.71 -16.41 3.25
N LYS A 92 8.30 -17.05 4.35
CA LYS A 92 9.01 -18.20 4.95
C LYS A 92 9.08 -19.46 4.07
N GLN A 93 8.32 -19.53 2.98
CA GLN A 93 8.29 -20.67 2.05
C GLN A 93 8.96 -20.35 0.70
N GLY A 94 9.58 -19.17 0.56
CA GLY A 94 10.25 -18.72 -0.66
C GLY A 94 10.12 -17.21 -0.82
N THR A 95 11.10 -16.61 -1.48
CA THR A 95 11.15 -15.17 -1.74
C THR A 95 10.50 -14.88 -3.08
N ASN A 96 9.69 -13.82 -3.17
CA ASN A 96 9.31 -13.26 -4.47
C ASN A 96 10.35 -12.19 -4.83
N GLU A 97 11.44 -12.63 -5.47
CA GLU A 97 12.57 -11.76 -5.80
C GLU A 97 12.15 -10.64 -6.74
N TRP A 98 11.18 -10.87 -7.63
CA TRP A 98 10.71 -9.82 -8.52
C TRP A 98 10.02 -8.68 -7.77
N ALA A 99 9.16 -9.01 -6.79
CA ALA A 99 8.53 -8.01 -5.94
C ALA A 99 9.57 -7.25 -5.09
N LEU A 100 10.54 -7.97 -4.54
CA LEU A 100 11.61 -7.41 -3.72
C LEU A 100 12.50 -6.46 -4.53
N THR A 101 13.06 -6.94 -5.65
CA THR A 101 13.89 -6.15 -6.57
C THR A 101 13.15 -4.90 -7.01
N ARG A 102 11.91 -5.04 -7.51
CA ARG A 102 11.14 -3.92 -8.03
C ARG A 102 10.93 -2.84 -6.96
N VAL A 103 10.59 -3.21 -5.73
CA VAL A 103 10.37 -2.20 -4.68
C VAL A 103 11.69 -1.56 -4.25
N VAL A 104 12.74 -2.34 -4.01
CA VAL A 104 14.02 -1.77 -3.58
C VAL A 104 14.61 -0.85 -4.65
N THR A 105 14.68 -1.28 -5.91
CA THR A 105 15.30 -0.48 -6.98
C THR A 105 14.49 0.76 -7.35
N THR A 106 13.17 0.66 -7.47
CA THR A 106 12.34 1.81 -7.90
C THR A 106 12.11 2.83 -6.79
N ARG A 107 12.32 2.45 -5.52
CA ARG A 107 12.08 3.34 -4.37
C ARG A 107 13.35 3.84 -3.70
N ALA A 108 14.52 3.24 -4.00
CA ALA A 108 15.81 3.60 -3.40
C ALA A 108 16.06 5.11 -3.38
N GLU A 109 15.83 5.76 -4.51
CA GLU A 109 16.08 7.20 -4.69
C GLU A 109 14.85 8.09 -4.40
N VAL A 110 13.74 7.51 -3.91
CA VAL A 110 12.47 8.24 -3.74
C VAL A 110 12.05 8.30 -2.27
N ASP A 111 11.77 7.14 -1.67
CA ASP A 111 11.24 7.06 -0.30
C ASP A 111 11.52 5.72 0.41
N LEU A 112 12.51 4.95 -0.05
CA LEU A 112 12.85 3.65 0.53
C LEU A 112 13.19 3.74 2.03
N GLN A 113 13.82 4.81 2.49
CA GLN A 113 14.06 5.01 3.93
C GLN A 113 12.76 5.05 4.74
N LYS A 114 11.73 5.76 4.26
CA LYS A 114 10.40 5.81 4.92
C LYS A 114 9.68 4.46 4.85
N ILE A 115 9.90 3.70 3.79
CA ILE A 115 9.38 2.34 3.64
C ILE A 115 10.08 1.41 4.64
N ASN A 116 11.40 1.54 4.82
CA ASN A 116 12.19 0.77 5.78
C ASN A 116 11.72 1.03 7.23
N GLU A 117 11.49 2.30 7.59
CA GLU A 117 10.91 2.67 8.89
C GLU A 117 9.53 2.03 9.12
N GLU A 118 8.63 2.10 8.13
CA GLU A 118 7.29 1.51 8.21
C GLU A 118 7.38 -0.03 8.30
N TYR A 119 8.32 -0.65 7.58
CA TYR A 119 8.59 -2.08 7.64
C TYR A 119 9.05 -2.51 9.04
N TYR A 120 10.01 -1.80 9.63
CA TYR A 120 10.46 -2.08 11.00
C TYR A 120 9.32 -1.92 12.00
N LYS A 121 8.57 -0.81 11.93
CA LYS A 121 7.42 -0.55 12.81
C LYS A 121 6.36 -1.66 12.74
N ARG A 122 6.19 -2.29 11.58
CA ARG A 122 5.16 -3.30 11.34
C ARG A 122 5.61 -4.72 11.67
N ASN A 123 6.88 -5.03 11.46
CA ASN A 123 7.42 -6.41 11.51
C ASN A 123 8.38 -6.64 12.67
N ASN A 124 8.81 -5.60 13.38
CA ASN A 124 9.82 -5.64 14.44
C ASN A 124 11.16 -6.27 14.01
N VAL A 125 11.44 -6.26 12.70
CA VAL A 125 12.70 -6.76 12.11
C VAL A 125 13.16 -5.72 11.07
N PRO A 126 14.44 -5.28 11.12
CA PRO A 126 15.00 -4.40 10.09
C PRO A 126 14.89 -5.02 8.69
N LEU A 127 14.58 -4.22 7.66
CA LEU A 127 14.36 -4.72 6.31
C LEU A 127 15.60 -5.42 5.73
N ASP A 128 16.79 -4.86 5.96
CA ASP A 128 18.07 -5.43 5.53
C ASP A 128 18.30 -6.82 6.13
N ARG A 129 17.99 -7.00 7.42
CA ARG A 129 18.10 -8.28 8.11
C ARG A 129 17.07 -9.29 7.58
N ALA A 130 15.87 -8.83 7.28
CA ALA A 130 14.82 -9.68 6.71
C ALA A 130 15.24 -10.18 5.32
N ILE A 131 15.73 -9.28 4.45
CA ILE A 131 16.23 -9.63 3.11
C ILE A 131 17.42 -10.57 3.21
N GLY A 132 18.43 -10.27 4.03
CA GLY A 132 19.63 -11.09 4.12
C GLY A 132 19.43 -12.48 4.74
N LYS A 133 18.25 -12.76 5.31
CA LYS A 133 17.85 -14.09 5.76
C LYS A 133 17.18 -14.92 4.66
N ASP A 134 16.47 -14.24 3.75
CA ASP A 134 15.64 -14.84 2.70
C ASP A 134 16.31 -14.84 1.31
N THR A 135 17.51 -14.27 1.22
CA THR A 135 18.29 -14.14 -0.02
C THR A 135 19.70 -14.67 0.15
N SER A 136 20.37 -14.99 -0.97
CA SER A 136 21.72 -15.56 -1.03
C SER A 136 22.60 -14.82 -2.02
N GLU A 137 23.92 -15.07 -1.94
CA GLU A 137 24.93 -14.60 -2.90
C GLU A 137 24.89 -13.07 -3.12
N ASP A 138 25.23 -12.61 -4.32
CA ASP A 138 25.30 -11.19 -4.67
C ASP A 138 23.98 -10.45 -4.43
N TYR A 139 22.85 -11.14 -4.54
CA TYR A 139 21.53 -10.57 -4.30
C TYR A 139 21.34 -10.14 -2.84
N LYS A 140 21.91 -10.91 -1.91
CA LYS A 140 21.93 -10.58 -0.48
C LYS A 140 22.83 -9.40 -0.15
N GLU A 141 23.83 -9.10 -0.98
CA GLU A 141 24.73 -7.97 -0.75
C GLU A 141 24.22 -6.68 -1.41
N MET A 142 23.71 -6.78 -2.63
CA MET A 142 23.25 -5.64 -3.43
C MET A 142 22.02 -4.95 -2.83
N LEU A 143 21.01 -5.71 -2.40
CA LEU A 143 19.76 -5.10 -1.93
C LEU A 143 19.90 -4.32 -0.61
N PRO A 144 20.61 -4.83 0.42
CA PRO A 144 20.91 -4.04 1.62
C PRO A 144 21.74 -2.78 1.33
N ALA A 145 22.65 -2.83 0.35
CA ALA A 145 23.41 -1.65 -0.07
C ALA A 145 22.47 -0.54 -0.57
N LEU A 146 21.50 -0.89 -1.41
CA LEU A 146 20.48 0.04 -1.93
C LEU A 146 19.54 0.60 -0.85
N ILE A 147 19.41 -0.08 0.30
CA ILE A 147 18.64 0.39 1.45
C ILE A 147 19.41 1.45 2.26
N GLY A 148 20.70 1.65 1.97
CA GLY A 148 21.57 2.63 2.64
C GLY A 148 22.36 2.02 3.80
N LYS A 149 22.64 0.72 3.76
CA LYS A 149 23.62 0.11 4.66
C LYS A 149 25.00 0.26 4.03
N ASP A 150 25.75 1.26 4.48
CA ASP A 150 27.16 1.38 4.11
C ASP A 150 27.92 0.18 4.68
N TYR A 151 28.64 -0.54 3.81
CA TYR A 151 29.61 -1.52 4.24
C TYR A 151 30.80 -0.76 4.83
N VAL A 152 30.87 -0.68 6.16
CA VAL A 152 32.07 -0.28 6.90
C VAL A 152 32.90 -1.52 7.19
#